data_AF-A0A259KSZ0-F1
#
_entry.id   AF-A0A259KSZ0-F1
#
_cell.length_a   1.000
_cell.length_b   1.000
_cell.length_c   1.000
_cell.angle_alpha   90.00
_cell.angle_beta   90.00
_cell.angle_gamma   90.00
#
_symmetry.space_group_name_H-M   'P 1'
#
loop_
_entity.id
_entity.type
_entity.pdbx_description
1 polymer ?
#
loop_
_entity_poly.entity_id
_entity_poly.type
_entity_poly.pdbx_seq_one_letter_code
_entity_poly.pdbx_strand_id
1 'polypeptide(L)'
;RVAATTALASAYWDIATWNGLTPYVGGGLGFGIVSLERDPFLAVGGIHTQDWRFTWELAAGVSWAITPGLSLDFGYRYLAIDMPGVVAQPSTPVVQEIDAHQFRIGVRYALK
;
A
#
# COMPACT_ATOMS: atom_id res chain seq x y z
N ARG A 1 17.98 -2.53 -13.63
CA ARG A 1 16.56 -2.81 -13.30
C ARG A 1 16.20 -1.90 -12.15
N VAL A 2 15.01 -1.30 -12.11
CA VAL A 2 14.60 -0.43 -10.98
C VAL A 2 13.91 -1.29 -9.94
N ALA A 3 14.42 -1.29 -8.70
CA ALA A 3 13.82 -2.01 -7.58
C ALA A 3 13.49 -1.01 -6.46
N ALA A 4 12.22 -0.97 -6.05
CA ALA A 4 11.77 -0.16 -4.92
C ALA A 4 11.36 -1.10 -3.78
N THR A 5 11.94 -0.90 -2.60
CA THR A 5 11.62 -1.68 -1.39
C THR A 5 10.85 -0.78 -0.45
N THR A 6 9.63 -1.17 -0.10
CA THR A 6 8.77 -0.40 0.82
C THR A 6 8.45 -1.22 2.06
N ALA A 7 8.64 -0.64 3.23
CA ALA A 7 8.21 -1.21 4.50
C ALA A 7 6.94 -0.47 4.96
N LEU A 8 5.87 -1.23 5.22
CA LEU A 8 4.57 -0.71 5.61
C LEU A 8 4.05 -1.47 6.83
N ALA A 9 3.65 -0.74 7.86
CA ALA A 9 2.97 -1.30 9.01
C ALA A 9 1.47 -1.01 8.89
N SER A 10 0.66 -2.07 8.83
CA SER A 10 -0.78 -2.01 8.64
C SER A 10 -1.54 -2.72 9.75
N ALA A 11 -2.62 -2.11 10.23
CA ALA A 11 -3.54 -2.71 11.19
C ALA A 11 -4.95 -2.81 10.58
N TYR A 12 -5.69 -3.84 10.99
CA TYR A 12 -7.05 -4.11 10.53
C TYR A 12 -7.96 -4.33 11.75
N TRP A 13 -9.18 -3.83 11.66
CA TRP A 13 -10.21 -3.90 12.69
C TRP A 13 -11.51 -4.46 12.10
N ASP A 14 -12.01 -5.52 12.71
CA ASP A 14 -13.31 -6.12 12.38
C ASP A 14 -14.42 -5.36 13.09
N ILE A 15 -15.37 -4.82 12.32
CA ILE A 15 -16.40 -3.93 12.85
C ILE A 15 -17.49 -4.72 13.61
N ALA A 16 -18.06 -5.72 12.95
CA ALA A 16 -19.13 -6.56 13.48
C ALA A 16 -19.19 -7.88 12.71
N THR A 17 -19.81 -8.91 13.27
CA THR A 17 -20.06 -10.16 12.56
C THR A 17 -21.54 -10.48 12.57
N TRP A 18 -22.14 -10.57 11.39
CA TRP A 18 -23.57 -10.88 11.20
C TRP A 18 -23.73 -12.02 10.21
N ASN A 19 -24.30 -13.15 10.65
CA ASN A 19 -24.55 -14.32 9.79
C ASN A 19 -23.30 -14.81 9.03
N GLY A 20 -22.12 -14.73 9.64
CA GLY A 20 -20.84 -15.10 9.02
C GLY A 20 -20.22 -14.03 8.12
N LEU A 21 -20.87 -12.88 7.94
CA LEU A 21 -20.33 -11.71 7.26
C LEU A 21 -19.67 -10.76 8.28
N THR A 22 -18.41 -10.46 8.06
CA THR A 22 -17.57 -9.63 8.92
C THR A 22 -16.96 -8.49 8.08
N PRO A 23 -17.52 -7.27 8.12
CA PRO A 23 -16.88 -6.12 7.52
C PRO A 23 -15.67 -5.70 8.37
N TYR A 24 -14.62 -5.25 7.71
CA TYR A 24 -13.41 -4.75 8.34
C TYR A 24 -12.91 -3.50 7.66
N VAL A 25 -12.18 -2.70 8.43
CA VAL A 25 -11.43 -1.54 7.93
C VAL A 25 -10.01 -1.63 8.45
N GLY A 26 -9.08 -1.08 7.71
CA GLY A 26 -7.67 -1.09 8.07
C GLY A 26 -6.95 0.10 7.49
N GLY A 27 -5.76 0.32 8.01
CA GLY A 27 -4.92 1.41 7.56
C GLY A 27 -3.50 1.20 8.05
N GLY A 28 -2.57 1.87 7.39
CA GLY A 28 -1.16 1.66 7.64
C GLY A 28 -0.31 2.82 7.16
N LEU A 29 0.86 2.92 7.75
CA LEU A 29 1.86 3.93 7.45
C LEU A 29 3.22 3.25 7.28
N GLY A 30 4.08 3.85 6.46
CA GLY A 30 5.35 3.26 6.12
C GLY A 30 6.28 4.20 5.38
N PHE A 31 7.44 3.65 5.02
CA PHE A 31 8.48 4.36 4.32
C PHE A 31 9.10 3.47 3.23
N GLY A 32 9.38 4.06 2.06
CA GLY A 32 10.02 3.38 0.94
C GLY A 32 11.44 3.85 0.69
N ILE A 33 12.32 2.91 0.33
CA ILE A 33 13.66 3.18 -0.22
C ILE A 33 13.67 2.69 -1.67
N VAL A 34 13.91 3.62 -2.59
CA VAL A 34 14.03 3.31 -4.03
C VAL A 34 15.50 3.08 -4.35
N SER A 35 15.88 1.86 -4.70
CA SER A 35 17.25 1.51 -5.10
C SER A 35 17.34 1.40 -6.62
N LEU A 36 17.97 2.39 -7.24
CA LEU A 36 18.25 2.40 -8.68
C LEU A 36 19.57 1.65 -8.94
N GLU A 37 19.52 0.41 -9.42
CA GLU A 37 20.69 -0.23 -10.02
C GLU A 37 20.73 0.10 -11.52
N ARG A 38 21.67 0.96 -11.93
CA ARG A 38 21.92 1.30 -13.34
C ARG A 38 23.28 0.77 -13.79
N ASP A 39 23.27 0.21 -15.00
CA ASP A 39 24.42 -0.33 -15.72
C ASP A 39 25.64 0.62 -15.75
N PRO A 40 26.88 0.10 -15.66
CA PRO A 40 28.11 0.88 -15.45
C PRO A 40 28.61 1.70 -16.66
N PHE A 41 27.81 1.89 -17.71
CA PHE A 41 28.25 2.52 -18.97
C PHE A 41 27.87 4.01 -19.14
N LEU A 42 27.23 4.65 -18.15
CA LEU A 42 26.89 6.08 -18.21
C LEU A 42 27.61 6.86 -17.10
N ALA A 43 28.78 7.41 -17.46
CA ALA A 43 29.63 8.24 -16.62
C ALA A 43 29.15 9.71 -16.58
N VAL A 44 28.11 10.02 -15.80
CA VAL A 44 27.80 11.40 -15.36
C VAL A 44 27.17 11.33 -13.98
N GLY A 45 27.88 11.87 -12.98
CA GLY A 45 27.34 12.40 -11.71
C GLY A 45 26.24 11.58 -11.03
N GLY A 46 26.64 10.61 -10.19
CA GLY A 46 25.71 9.88 -9.34
C GLY A 46 24.99 10.81 -8.37
N ILE A 47 23.72 11.10 -8.63
CA ILE A 47 22.84 11.76 -7.67
C ILE A 47 22.53 10.73 -6.59
N HIS A 48 23.12 10.89 -5.41
CA HIS A 48 22.77 10.11 -4.22
C HIS A 48 21.60 10.80 -3.51
N THR A 49 20.37 10.43 -3.85
CA THR A 49 19.19 10.89 -3.10
C THR A 49 18.65 9.73 -2.27
N GLN A 50 18.96 9.71 -0.98
CA GLN A 50 18.24 8.88 -0.01
C GLN A 50 16.89 9.55 0.25
N ASP A 51 15.97 9.37 -0.68
CA ASP A 51 14.62 9.92 -0.55
C ASP A 51 13.78 8.98 0.30
N TRP A 52 13.64 9.30 1.58
CA TRP A 52 12.66 8.65 2.45
C TRP A 52 11.28 9.12 2.02
N ARG A 53 10.52 8.24 1.36
CA ARG A 53 9.15 8.54 0.90
C ARG A 53 8.17 7.99 1.90
N PHE A 54 7.35 8.86 2.49
CA PHE A 54 6.25 8.44 3.35
C PHE A 54 5.18 7.76 2.50
N THR A 55 4.57 6.71 3.03
CA THR A 55 3.53 5.95 2.34
C THR A 55 2.42 5.65 3.33
N TRP A 56 1.18 5.86 2.91
CA TRP A 56 0.02 5.54 3.71
C TRP A 56 -0.98 4.68 2.93
N GLU A 57 -1.73 3.89 3.66
CA GLU A 57 -2.79 3.07 3.10
C GLU A 57 -4.07 3.16 3.92
N LEU A 58 -5.18 2.97 3.21
CA LEU A 58 -6.48 2.67 3.79
C LEU A 58 -7.07 1.45 3.09
N ALA A 59 -7.71 0.59 3.86
CA ALA A 59 -8.35 -0.61 3.36
C ALA A 59 -9.73 -0.75 4.00
N ALA A 60 -10.67 -1.28 3.23
CA ALA A 60 -11.98 -1.68 3.72
C ALA A 60 -12.38 -2.96 3.00
N GLY A 61 -13.08 -3.85 3.68
CA GLY A 61 -13.48 -5.11 3.09
C GLY A 61 -14.54 -5.82 3.89
N VAL A 62 -14.91 -6.98 3.38
CA VAL A 62 -15.88 -7.88 3.97
C VAL A 62 -15.41 -9.31 3.80
N SER A 63 -15.39 -10.04 4.90
CA SER A 63 -15.13 -11.48 4.94
C SER A 63 -16.45 -12.21 5.13
N TRP A 64 -16.72 -13.24 4.34
CA TRP A 64 -17.91 -14.07 4.46
C TRP A 64 -17.52 -15.54 4.69
N ALA A 65 -17.83 -16.06 5.87
CA ALA A 65 -17.70 -17.47 6.20
C ALA A 65 -18.79 -18.30 5.49
N ILE A 66 -18.41 -19.06 4.46
CA ILE A 66 -19.31 -20.00 3.76
C ILE A 66 -19.51 -21.25 4.61
N THR A 67 -18.41 -21.76 5.16
CA THR A 67 -18.34 -23.01 5.92
C THR A 67 -17.44 -22.77 7.14
N PRO A 68 -17.55 -23.52 8.26
CA PRO A 68 -16.69 -23.34 9.44
C PRO A 68 -15.16 -23.43 9.22
N GLY A 69 -14.70 -23.78 8.02
CA GLY A 69 -13.29 -23.76 7.63
C GLY A 69 -13.00 -23.01 6.32
N LEU A 70 -14.01 -22.41 5.67
CA LEU A 70 -13.87 -21.72 4.40
C LEU A 70 -14.52 -20.33 4.46
N SER A 71 -13.71 -19.30 4.24
CA SER A 71 -14.17 -17.92 4.16
C SER A 71 -13.76 -17.27 2.84
N LEU A 72 -14.66 -16.50 2.25
CA LEU A 72 -14.35 -15.59 1.16
C LEU A 72 -14.01 -14.21 1.71
N ASP A 73 -13.08 -13.51 1.07
CA ASP A 73 -12.65 -12.17 1.45
C ASP A 73 -12.75 -11.26 0.23
N PHE A 74 -13.48 -10.16 0.37
CA PHE A 74 -13.61 -9.12 -0.64
C PHE A 74 -13.13 -7.81 -0.04
N GLY A 75 -12.07 -7.24 -0.59
CA GLY A 75 -11.43 -6.06 -0.04
C GLY A 75 -11.08 -5.04 -1.09
N TYR A 76 -11.09 -3.78 -0.67
CA TYR A 76 -10.57 -2.66 -1.42
C TYR A 76 -9.46 -2.00 -0.60
N ARG A 77 -8.37 -1.63 -1.27
CA ARG A 77 -7.22 -0.97 -0.66
C ARG A 77 -6.83 0.21 -1.53
N TYR A 78 -6.69 1.36 -0.89
CA TYR A 78 -6.11 2.56 -1.42
C TYR A 78 -4.71 2.72 -0.82
N LEU A 79 -3.70 2.84 -1.67
CA LEU A 79 -2.33 3.12 -1.29
C LEU A 79 -1.93 4.44 -1.95
N ALA A 80 -1.45 5.37 -1.14
CA ALA A 80 -0.88 6.62 -1.62
C ALA A 80 0.54 6.77 -1.07
N ILE A 81 1.46 7.08 -1.98
CA ILE A 81 2.84 7.41 -1.63
C ILE A 81 2.92 8.92 -1.59
N ASP A 82 3.04 9.48 -0.39
CA ASP A 82 3.11 10.92 -0.23
C ASP A 82 4.52 11.42 -0.56
N MET A 83 4.58 12.53 -1.30
CA MET A 83 5.81 13.30 -1.43
C MET A 83 5.81 14.30 -0.28
N PRO A 84 6.87 14.37 0.56
CA PRO A 84 6.86 15.22 1.74
C PRO A 84 6.46 16.65 1.34
N GLY A 85 5.42 17.17 1.99
CA GLY A 85 4.72 18.39 1.61
C GLY A 85 5.66 19.53 1.20
N VAL A 86 5.60 19.91 -0.07
CA VAL A 86 6.06 21.22 -0.50
C VAL A 86 5.01 22.21 -0.01
N VAL A 87 5.35 23.03 0.99
CA VAL A 87 4.66 24.30 1.20
C VAL A 87 4.69 25.00 -0.15
N ALA A 88 3.51 25.16 -0.77
CA ALA A 88 3.39 25.72 -2.10
C ALA A 88 4.05 27.11 -2.16
N GLN A 89 5.28 27.17 -2.70
CA GLN A 89 5.73 28.37 -3.37
C GLN A 89 4.92 28.49 -4.66
N PRO A 90 4.39 29.69 -4.98
CA PRO A 90 3.40 29.86 -6.04
C PRO A 90 4.07 29.89 -7.42
N SER A 91 4.69 28.80 -7.86
CA SER A 91 5.25 28.74 -9.23
C SER A 91 5.75 27.38 -9.74
N THR A 92 5.70 26.27 -8.97
CA THR A 92 6.28 25.00 -9.46
C THR A 92 5.21 23.93 -9.69
N PRO A 93 4.89 23.59 -10.95
CA PRO A 93 3.96 22.51 -11.25
C PRO A 93 4.68 21.15 -11.34
N VAL A 94 3.92 20.10 -11.01
CA VAL A 94 4.14 18.67 -11.32
C VAL A 94 5.05 17.87 -10.37
N VAL A 95 4.44 16.96 -9.60
CA VAL A 95 4.69 15.51 -9.73
C VAL A 95 3.38 14.74 -9.48
N GLN A 96 3.05 13.80 -10.35
CA GLN A 96 1.87 12.92 -10.28
C GLN A 96 1.79 12.20 -8.93
N GLU A 97 0.65 12.36 -8.25
CA GLU A 97 0.19 11.44 -7.21
C GLU A 97 0.11 10.05 -7.85
N ILE A 98 0.92 9.10 -7.37
CA ILE A 98 0.78 7.70 -7.74
C ILE A 98 -0.18 7.11 -6.71
N ASP A 99 -1.46 7.20 -7.02
CA ASP A 99 -2.52 6.51 -6.32
C ASP A 99 -2.67 5.09 -6.87
N ALA A 100 -2.79 4.12 -5.97
CA ALA A 100 -3.05 2.75 -6.35
C ALA A 100 -4.37 2.28 -5.74
N HIS A 101 -5.33 2.04 -6.62
CA HIS A 101 -6.61 1.43 -6.29
C HIS A 101 -6.52 -0.08 -6.52
N GLN A 102 -6.58 -0.86 -5.45
CA GLN A 102 -6.47 -2.32 -5.52
C GLN A 102 -7.77 -2.97 -5.04
N PHE A 103 -8.40 -3.73 -5.94
CA PHE A 103 -9.46 -4.68 -5.59
C PHE A 103 -8.85 -6.05 -5.26
N ARG A 104 -9.30 -6.66 -4.18
CA ARG A 104 -8.84 -7.96 -3.69
C ARG A 104 -10.02 -8.91 -3.53
N ILE A 105 -9.85 -10.11 -4.05
CA ILE A 105 -10.77 -11.23 -3.85
C ILE A 105 -9.92 -12.41 -3.41
N GLY A 106 -10.26 -12.99 -2.28
CA GLY A 106 -9.48 -14.05 -1.63
C GLY A 106 -10.36 -15.16 -1.06
N VAL A 107 -9.73 -16.30 -0.86
CA VAL A 107 -10.30 -17.46 -0.17
C VAL A 107 -9.37 -17.78 0.99
N ARG A 108 -9.92 -17.97 2.20
CA ARG A 108 -9.19 -18.37 3.39
C ARG A 108 -9.70 -19.72 3.86
N TYR A 109 -8.78 -20.67 4.00
CA TYR A 109 -9.09 -22.01 4.50
C TYR A 109 -8.36 -22.24 5.82
N ALA A 110 -9.11 -22.59 6.87
CA ALA A 110 -8.54 -22.92 8.17
C ALA A 110 -8.25 -24.43 8.23
N LEU A 111 -6.96 -24.79 8.26
CA LEU A 111 -6.52 -26.16 8.50
C LEU A 111 -6.62 -26.44 10.01
N LYS A 112 -7.39 -27.48 10.36
CA LYS A 112 -7.43 -28.05 11.71
C LYS A 112 -6.42 -29.19 11.83
#